data_AF-A0A382P967-F1
#
_entry.id   AF-A0A382P967-F1
#
_cell.length_a   1.000
_cell.length_b   1.000
_cell.length_c   1.000
_cell.angle_alpha   90.00
_cell.angle_beta   90.00
_cell.angle_gamma   90.00
#
_symmetry.space_group_name_H-M   'P 1'
#
loop_
_entity.id
_entity.type
_entity.pdbx_description
1 polymer ?
#
loop_
_entity_poly.entity_id
_entity_poly.type
_entity_poly.pdbx_seq_one_letter_code
_entity_poly.pdbx_strand_id
1 'polypeptide(L)'
;MLLHINGSTKKTRKLVESAVWDYAERLMGKRLVNTLEININLIRNYTEKENCEGSCIWDEWEDLKKTPRGFTIELDSGIGIRNILVNLAHEMVHVKQWVKGEMYEYSNPNMVRFLKNKYD
;
A
#
# COMPACT_ATOMS: atom_id res chain seq x y z
N MET A 1 7.92 4.09 10.98
CA MET A 1 7.15 3.01 10.37
C MET A 1 7.65 1.70 10.92
N LEU A 2 6.74 0.83 11.36
CA LEU A 2 7.03 -0.58 11.56
C LEU A 2 6.80 -1.27 10.20
N LEU A 3 7.77 -2.07 9.74
CA LEU A 3 7.74 -2.68 8.41
C LEU A 3 8.02 -4.18 8.50
N HIS A 4 7.11 -4.97 7.98
CA HIS A 4 7.25 -6.42 7.87
C HIS A 4 7.21 -6.83 6.39
N ILE A 5 8.14 -7.68 5.95
CA ILE A 5 8.20 -8.16 4.57
C ILE A 5 8.35 -9.68 4.56
N ASN A 6 7.35 -10.36 4.01
CA ASN A 6 7.27 -11.81 3.93
C ASN A 6 7.36 -12.30 2.48
N GLY A 7 7.79 -13.55 2.29
CA GLY A 7 7.92 -14.15 0.96
C GLY A 7 9.16 -13.72 0.17
N SER A 8 9.26 -14.23 -1.06
CA SER A 8 10.40 -14.04 -1.99
C SER A 8 11.80 -14.30 -1.38
N THR A 9 12.84 -13.82 -2.06
CA THR A 9 14.24 -13.98 -1.64
C THR A 9 14.70 -12.84 -0.73
N LYS A 10 15.74 -13.08 0.08
CA LYS A 10 16.37 -12.05 0.93
C LYS A 10 16.87 -10.85 0.11
N LYS A 11 17.35 -11.06 -1.12
CA LYS A 11 17.81 -9.98 -2.01
C LYS A 11 16.64 -9.10 -2.45
N THR A 12 15.53 -9.72 -2.87
CA THR A 12 14.30 -9.00 -3.22
C THR A 12 13.78 -8.19 -2.03
N ARG A 13 13.69 -8.80 -0.84
CA ARG A 13 13.21 -8.12 0.36
C ARG A 13 14.02 -6.88 0.72
N LYS A 14 15.35 -6.91 0.60
CA LYS A 14 16.20 -5.73 0.83
C LYS A 14 15.91 -4.58 -0.14
N LEU A 15 15.67 -4.90 -1.41
CA LEU A 15 15.34 -3.88 -2.43
C LEU A 15 13.96 -3.29 -2.17
N VAL A 16 12.98 -4.14 -1.85
CA VAL A 16 11.63 -3.72 -1.46
C VAL A 16 11.70 -2.83 -0.22
N GLU A 17 12.39 -3.25 0.83
CA GLU A 17 12.58 -2.46 2.05
C GLU A 17 13.12 -1.06 1.77
N SER A 18 14.21 -0.96 1.01
CA SER A 18 14.79 0.34 0.63
C SER A 18 13.81 1.21 -0.15
N ALA A 19 13.02 0.60 -1.04
CA ALA A 19 12.03 1.31 -1.84
C ALA A 19 10.85 1.80 -0.99
N VAL A 20 10.32 0.98 -0.08
CA VAL A 20 9.22 1.38 0.81
C VAL A 20 9.61 2.63 1.62
N TRP A 21 10.80 2.65 2.21
CA TRP A 21 11.27 3.80 2.98
C TRP A 21 11.40 5.06 2.12
N ASP A 22 12.01 4.95 0.93
CA ASP A 22 12.16 6.09 0.00
C ASP A 22 10.78 6.62 -0.47
N TYR A 23 9.88 5.72 -0.87
CA TYR A 23 8.53 6.08 -1.33
C TYR A 23 7.70 6.70 -0.21
N ALA A 24 7.70 6.09 0.98
CA ALA A 24 6.95 6.58 2.13
C ALA A 24 7.40 7.98 2.54
N GLU A 25 8.72 8.22 2.65
CA GLU A 25 9.25 9.53 3.00
C GLU A 25 8.90 10.60 1.94
N ARG A 26 9.01 10.28 0.65
CA ARG A 26 8.65 11.20 -0.44
C ARG A 26 7.16 11.55 -0.46
N LEU A 27 6.29 10.56 -0.27
CA LEU A 27 4.85 10.74 -0.42
C LEU A 27 4.19 11.37 0.81
N MET A 28 4.70 11.06 2.01
CA MET A 28 4.01 11.34 3.27
C MET A 28 4.82 12.18 4.27
N GLY A 29 6.15 12.20 4.14
CA GLY A 29 7.06 12.90 5.06
C GLY A 29 7.26 12.17 6.39
N LYS A 30 8.41 12.41 7.03
CA LYS A 30 8.91 11.66 8.20
C LYS A 30 7.91 11.56 9.36
N ARG A 31 7.22 12.65 9.68
CA ARG A 31 6.25 12.69 10.80
C ARG A 31 5.13 11.66 10.61
N LEU A 32 4.62 11.54 9.39
CA LEU A 32 3.48 10.66 9.09
C LEU A 32 3.94 9.20 8.95
N VAL A 33 5.08 8.98 8.28
CA VAL A 33 5.72 7.65 8.16
C VAL A 33 5.99 7.02 9.52
N ASN A 34 6.32 7.81 10.55
CA ASN A 34 6.53 7.29 11.90
C ASN A 34 5.29 6.70 12.56
N THR A 35 4.10 6.96 12.03
CA THR A 35 2.82 6.47 12.57
C THR A 35 2.29 5.21 11.87
N LEU A 36 2.99 4.72 10.84
CA LEU A 36 2.51 3.62 10.00
C LEU A 36 3.07 2.27 10.42
N GLU A 37 2.25 1.25 10.24
CA GLU A 37 2.62 -0.15 10.21
C GLU A 37 2.26 -0.71 8.83
N ILE A 38 3.24 -1.29 8.13
CA ILE A 38 3.04 -1.84 6.79
C ILE A 38 3.53 -3.29 6.76
N ASN A 39 2.63 -4.19 6.37
CA ASN A 39 2.89 -5.59 6.12
C ASN A 39 2.94 -5.82 4.60
N ILE A 40 4.03 -6.36 4.09
CA ILE A 40 4.20 -6.63 2.65
C ILE A 40 4.36 -8.13 2.43
N ASN A 41 3.44 -8.71 1.66
CA ASN A 41 3.46 -10.12 1.27
C ASN A 41 3.86 -10.26 -0.20
N LEU A 42 5.05 -10.81 -0.45
CA LEU A 42 5.54 -11.10 -1.79
C LEU A 42 5.11 -12.52 -2.19
N ILE A 43 4.03 -12.63 -2.96
CA ILE A 43 3.34 -13.89 -3.26
C ILE A 43 3.67 -14.30 -4.69
N ARG A 44 4.02 -15.58 -4.93
CA ARG A 44 4.35 -16.04 -6.28
C ARG A 44 3.07 -16.36 -7.06
N ASN A 45 3.00 -15.89 -8.31
CA ASN A 45 1.87 -16.05 -9.21
C ASN A 45 0.59 -15.44 -8.60
N TYR A 46 0.72 -14.29 -7.95
CA TYR A 46 -0.41 -13.57 -7.37
C TYR A 46 -1.36 -13.08 -8.46
N THR A 47 -0.80 -12.56 -9.57
CA THR A 47 -1.58 -12.02 -10.70
C THR A 47 -2.52 -13.06 -11.31
N GLU A 48 -2.04 -14.31 -11.44
CA GLU A 48 -2.83 -15.42 -11.98
C GLU A 48 -3.98 -15.83 -11.05
N LYS A 49 -3.82 -15.64 -9.73
CA LYS A 49 -4.77 -16.08 -8.70
C LYS A 49 -5.85 -15.04 -8.42
N GLU A 50 -5.44 -13.79 -8.26
CA GLU A 50 -6.29 -12.69 -7.80
C GLU A 50 -6.72 -11.76 -8.94
N ASN A 51 -6.25 -12.01 -10.17
CA ASN A 51 -6.51 -11.18 -11.34
C ASN A 51 -6.09 -9.70 -11.16
N CYS A 52 -5.12 -9.45 -10.28
CA CYS A 52 -4.48 -8.16 -10.04
C CYS A 52 -2.98 -8.34 -9.71
N GLU A 53 -2.13 -7.39 -10.10
CA GLU A 53 -0.67 -7.53 -9.90
C GLU A 53 -0.20 -7.09 -8.50
N GLY A 54 -1.10 -6.46 -7.75
CA GLY A 54 -0.90 -6.00 -6.39
C GLY A 54 -2.22 -5.53 -5.76
N SER A 55 -2.25 -5.50 -4.44
CA SER A 55 -3.37 -4.97 -3.67
C SER A 55 -2.87 -4.29 -2.41
N CYS A 56 -3.65 -3.33 -1.91
CA CYS A 56 -3.40 -2.62 -0.67
C CYS A 56 -4.71 -2.48 0.10
N ILE A 57 -4.75 -3.05 1.30
CA ILE A 57 -5.90 -2.95 2.20
C ILE A 57 -5.45 -2.43 3.57
N TRP A 58 -6.32 -1.71 4.27
CA TRP A 58 -6.07 -1.31 5.65
C TRP A 58 -6.48 -2.45 6.61
N ASP A 59 -5.65 -2.71 7.63
CA ASP A 59 -5.82 -3.88 8.51
C ASP A 59 -6.94 -3.68 9.53
N GLU A 60 -6.99 -2.51 10.18
CA GLU A 60 -8.00 -2.17 11.18
C GLU A 60 -8.40 -0.69 11.08
N TRP A 61 -9.72 -0.43 11.05
CA TRP A 61 -10.29 0.92 11.06
C TRP A 61 -11.25 1.06 12.25
N GLU A 62 -10.70 1.25 13.46
CA GLU A 62 -11.48 1.32 14.71
C GLU A 62 -12.40 2.56 14.79
N ASP A 63 -12.05 3.66 14.14
CA ASP A 63 -12.80 4.92 14.19
C ASP A 63 -12.91 5.54 12.80
N LEU A 64 -14.12 5.51 12.22
CA LEU A 64 -14.47 6.11 10.91
C LEU A 64 -14.04 7.58 10.78
N LYS A 65 -13.77 8.28 11.88
CA LYS A 65 -13.28 9.67 11.88
C LYS A 65 -11.76 9.80 11.72
N LYS A 66 -10.99 8.72 11.86
CA LYS A 66 -9.52 8.72 11.79
C LYS A 66 -9.04 7.95 10.57
N THR A 67 -8.04 8.48 9.87
CA THR A 67 -7.39 7.77 8.75
C THR A 67 -6.64 6.52 9.26
N PRO A 68 -6.65 5.38 8.54
CA PRO A 68 -5.98 4.16 8.97
C PRO A 68 -4.45 4.33 9.07
N ARG A 69 -3.83 3.41 9.83
CA ARG A 69 -2.37 3.42 10.13
C ARG A 69 -1.69 2.07 9.91
N GLY A 70 -2.44 0.97 9.94
CA GLY A 70 -1.98 -0.37 9.57
C GLY A 70 -2.43 -0.73 8.15
N PHE A 71 -1.52 -1.24 7.33
CA PHE A 71 -1.80 -1.64 5.95
C PHE A 71 -1.14 -2.98 5.61
N THR A 72 -1.86 -3.81 4.86
CA THR A 72 -1.33 -4.98 4.18
C THR A 72 -1.26 -4.73 2.69
N ILE A 73 -0.07 -4.91 2.12
CA ILE A 73 0.23 -4.83 0.69
C ILE A 73 0.60 -6.22 0.20
N GLU A 74 -0.07 -6.69 -0.84
CA GLU A 74 0.27 -7.94 -1.51
C GLU A 74 0.78 -7.64 -2.92
N LEU A 75 1.86 -8.31 -3.33
CA LEU A 75 2.50 -8.09 -4.63
C LEU A 75 2.89 -9.41 -5.26
N ASP A 76 2.75 -9.50 -6.59
CA ASP A 76 3.32 -10.62 -7.33
C ASP A 76 4.85 -10.59 -7.30
N SER A 77 5.43 -11.67 -6.79
CA SER A 77 6.88 -11.88 -6.69
C SER A 77 7.46 -12.73 -7.83
N GLY A 78 6.61 -13.24 -8.72
CA GLY A 78 7.01 -14.00 -9.92
C GLY A 78 7.51 -13.11 -11.07
N ILE A 79 7.26 -11.81 -11.00
CA ILE A 79 7.65 -10.83 -12.03
C ILE A 79 9.04 -10.24 -11.79
N GLY A 80 9.58 -9.53 -12.78
CA GLY A 80 10.89 -8.88 -12.68
C GLY A 80 10.92 -7.83 -11.57
N ILE A 81 12.06 -7.68 -10.88
CA ILE A 81 12.23 -6.75 -9.74
C ILE A 81 11.80 -5.32 -10.06
N ARG A 82 12.04 -4.85 -11.29
CA ARG A 82 11.59 -3.53 -11.73
C ARG A 82 10.07 -3.39 -11.61
N ASN A 83 9.31 -4.39 -12.04
CA ASN A 83 7.85 -4.35 -12.00
C ASN A 83 7.34 -4.49 -10.57
N ILE A 84 7.97 -5.33 -9.74
CA ILE A 84 7.65 -5.39 -8.29
C ILE A 84 7.77 -4.00 -7.66
N LEU A 85 8.85 -3.25 -7.96
CA LEU A 85 9.07 -1.92 -7.40
C LEU A 85 8.11 -0.86 -7.95
N VAL A 86 7.64 -1.02 -9.19
CA VAL A 86 6.61 -0.15 -9.80
C VAL A 86 5.24 -0.42 -9.18
N ASN A 87 4.87 -1.69 -9.01
CA ASN A 87 3.59 -2.07 -8.41
C ASN A 87 3.56 -1.65 -6.93
N LEU A 88 4.67 -1.86 -6.21
CA LEU A 88 4.85 -1.32 -4.87
C LEU A 88 4.66 0.20 -4.82
N ALA A 89 5.18 0.95 -5.80
CA ALA A 89 5.01 2.39 -5.84
C ALA A 89 3.54 2.78 -6.00
N HIS A 90 2.78 2.06 -6.85
CA HIS A 90 1.33 2.24 -6.97
C HIS A 90 0.61 1.98 -5.64
N GLU A 91 0.88 0.84 -5.00
CA GLU A 91 0.25 0.51 -3.71
C GLU A 91 0.62 1.53 -2.60
N MET A 92 1.84 2.05 -2.59
CA MET A 92 2.24 3.13 -1.67
C MET A 92 1.51 4.45 -1.94
N VAL A 93 1.05 4.71 -3.16
CA VAL A 93 0.16 5.84 -3.46
C VAL A 93 -1.21 5.62 -2.82
N HIS A 94 -1.74 4.38 -2.85
CA HIS A 94 -2.99 4.05 -2.15
C HIS A 94 -2.86 4.26 -0.64
N VAL A 95 -1.76 3.79 -0.01
CA VAL A 95 -1.48 4.09 1.40
C VAL A 95 -1.51 5.59 1.67
N LYS A 96 -0.80 6.39 0.86
CA LYS A 96 -0.79 7.86 1.01
C LYS A 96 -2.19 8.46 0.92
N GLN A 97 -2.99 8.01 -0.04
CA GLN A 97 -4.35 8.51 -0.25
C GLN A 97 -5.23 8.30 0.98
N TRP A 98 -5.16 7.12 1.60
CA TRP A 98 -5.88 6.81 2.84
C TRP A 98 -5.36 7.59 4.04
N VAL A 99 -4.03 7.59 4.24
CA VAL A 99 -3.37 8.20 5.39
C VAL A 99 -3.57 9.72 5.44
N LYS A 100 -3.62 10.38 4.28
CA LYS A 100 -3.87 11.83 4.15
C LYS A 100 -5.36 12.21 4.05
N GLY A 101 -6.26 11.23 3.98
CA GLY A 101 -7.69 11.48 3.74
C GLY A 101 -7.97 12.09 2.37
N GLU A 102 -7.11 11.81 1.38
CA GLU A 102 -7.34 12.18 -0.02
C GLU A 102 -8.41 11.29 -0.66
N MET A 103 -8.57 10.06 -0.15
CA MET A 103 -9.59 9.09 -0.55
C MET A 103 -10.58 8.84 0.58
N TYR A 104 -11.87 8.74 0.23
CA TYR A 104 -12.94 8.34 1.15
C TYR A 104 -13.94 7.48 0.38
N GLU A 105 -14.20 6.27 0.86
CA GLU A 105 -15.29 5.42 0.38
C GLU A 105 -16.58 5.77 1.12
N TYR A 106 -17.62 6.12 0.38
CA TYR A 106 -18.95 6.29 0.96
C TYR A 106 -19.64 4.93 1.11
N SER A 107 -20.59 4.82 2.03
CA SER A 107 -21.41 3.61 2.25
C SER A 107 -22.26 3.21 1.03
N ASN A 108 -22.33 4.06 0.00
CA ASN A 108 -22.98 3.75 -1.25
C ASN A 108 -21.97 3.07 -2.20
N PRO A 109 -22.27 1.86 -2.72
CA PRO A 109 -21.41 1.24 -3.71
C PRO A 109 -21.25 2.16 -4.93
N ASN A 110 -20.03 2.23 -5.46
CA ASN A 110 -19.58 3.07 -6.59
C ASN A 110 -19.34 4.56 -6.34
N MET A 111 -19.38 5.05 -5.09
CA MET A 111 -19.14 6.47 -4.81
C MET A 111 -17.83 6.69 -4.05
N VAL A 112 -16.86 7.30 -4.72
CA VAL A 112 -15.54 7.62 -4.14
C VAL A 112 -15.28 9.11 -4.13
N ARG A 113 -14.63 9.60 -3.07
CA ARG A 113 -14.12 10.97 -3.01
C ARG A 113 -12.63 10.98 -3.25
N PHE A 114 -12.15 11.73 -4.25
CA PHE A 114 -10.73 11.97 -4.47
C PHE A 114 -10.43 13.47 -4.47
N LEU A 115 -9.47 13.92 -3.64
CA LEU A 115 -9.08 15.33 -3.51
C LEU A 115 -10.26 16.29 -3.33
N LYS A 116 -11.21 15.90 -2.48
CA LYS A 116 -12.48 16.60 -2.20
C LYS A 116 -13.52 16.59 -3.31
N ASN A 117 -13.20 16.12 -4.51
CA ASN A 117 -14.16 15.92 -5.61
C ASN A 117 -14.82 14.54 -5.50
N LYS A 118 -16.10 14.46 -5.86
CA LYS A 118 -16.85 13.19 -5.89
C LYS A 118 -16.82 12.63 -7.32
N TYR A 119 -16.69 11.31 -7.42
CA TYR A 119 -16.73 10.57 -8.66
C TYR A 119 -17.77 9.45 -8.51
N ASP A 120 -18.62 9.34 -9.54
CA ASP A 120 -19.71 8.35 -9.68
C ASP A 120 -19.38 7.39 -10.84
#